data_AF-A0A9J6QNF8-F1
#
_entry.id   AF-A0A9J6QNF8-F1
#
_cell.length_a   1.000
_cell.length_b   1.000
_cell.length_c   1.000
_cell.angle_alpha   90.00
_cell.angle_beta   90.00
_cell.angle_gamma   90.00
#
_symmetry.space_group_name_H-M   'P 1'
#
loop_
_entity.id
_entity.type
_entity.pdbx_description
1 polymer ?
#
loop_
_entity_poly.entity_id
_entity_poly.type
_entity_poly.pdbx_seq_one_letter_code
_entity_poly.pdbx_strand_id
1 'polypeptide(L)'
;MNRKKMIDSAVEYARLGDNGVDENKMNYYFPILKYHGRWQAEDLTSDDLLLRDKMQDTKGFFVSGTKSFQQVMQTPPQYYDGEESLSEDTEKLLESLLNYCDTLDAEVLFVLSPFSTQDPVKMGRMNKAVKLIEDHGYTVLNFNTEEMAKKIGINWDKDYYDNKHTNILGSTKYTDYLAQYLSTHYNLTDHRGDKTYQSWKEAYDYYLDYIAERKSAMQE
;
A
#
# COMPACT_ATOMS: atom_id res chain seq x y z
N MET A 1 -9.83 -6.22 22.11
CA MET A 1 -8.81 -5.18 22.39
C MET A 1 -9.52 -3.89 22.82
N ASN A 2 -9.05 -3.19 23.87
CA ASN A 2 -9.69 -1.96 24.34
C ASN A 2 -9.40 -0.81 23.35
N ARG A 3 -10.43 -0.18 22.77
CA ARG A 3 -10.33 0.91 21.79
C ARG A 3 -9.43 2.06 22.27
N LYS A 4 -9.49 2.40 23.56
CA LYS A 4 -8.62 3.40 24.19
C LYS A 4 -7.15 3.02 24.10
N LYS A 5 -6.83 1.79 24.50
CA LYS A 5 -5.46 1.26 24.45
C LYS A 5 -4.93 1.24 23.01
N MET A 6 -5.77 0.88 22.05
CA MET A 6 -5.40 0.88 20.63
C MET A 6 -5.09 2.30 20.12
N ILE A 7 -5.97 3.27 20.38
CA ILE A 7 -5.75 4.67 19.98
C ILE A 7 -4.50 5.24 20.66
N ASP A 8 -4.31 4.96 21.95
CA ASP A 8 -3.15 5.42 22.69
C ASP A 8 -1.85 4.86 22.09
N SER A 9 -1.78 3.55 21.83
CA SER A 9 -0.62 2.92 21.21
C SER A 9 -0.39 3.38 19.76
N ALA A 10 -1.45 3.59 18.98
CA ALA A 10 -1.33 4.05 17.60
C ALA A 10 -0.79 5.49 17.52
N VAL A 11 -1.28 6.39 18.38
CA VAL A 11 -0.79 7.79 18.44
C VAL A 11 0.65 7.82 18.97
N GLU A 12 0.99 7.01 19.97
CA GLU A 12 2.35 6.92 20.50
C GLU A 12 3.34 6.40 19.46
N TYR A 13 2.97 5.34 18.73
CA TYR A 13 3.76 4.83 17.62
C TYR A 13 3.92 5.86 16.51
N ALA A 14 2.82 6.51 16.11
CA ALA A 14 2.80 7.46 15.01
C ALA A 14 3.67 8.70 15.24
N ARG A 15 3.89 9.10 16.51
CA ARG A 15 4.80 10.20 16.90
C ARG A 15 6.27 9.92 16.61
N LEU A 16 6.66 8.65 16.48
CA LEU A 16 8.03 8.27 16.19
C LEU A 16 8.39 8.48 14.70
N GLY A 17 7.41 8.76 13.84
CA GLY A 17 7.63 9.05 12.42
C GLY A 17 7.17 10.45 12.03
N ASP A 18 7.69 10.98 10.92
CA ASP A 18 7.27 12.25 10.31
C ASP A 18 5.95 12.07 9.53
N ASN A 19 4.94 11.57 10.23
CA ASN A 19 3.61 11.34 9.71
C ASN A 19 2.76 12.51 10.22
N GLY A 20 2.08 13.24 9.34
CA GLY A 20 1.13 14.31 9.68
C GLY A 20 -0.11 13.78 10.42
N VAL A 21 0.11 13.13 11.55
CA VAL A 21 -0.87 12.43 12.36
C VAL A 21 -1.48 13.45 13.30
N ASP A 22 -2.80 13.42 13.35
CA ASP A 22 -3.55 14.21 14.31
C ASP A 22 -3.20 13.72 15.72
N GLU A 23 -2.49 14.52 16.51
CA GLU A 23 -2.09 14.13 17.87
C GLU A 23 -3.21 14.28 18.89
N ASN A 24 -4.32 14.93 18.52
CA ASN A 24 -5.44 15.13 19.41
C ASN A 24 -6.23 13.83 19.54
N LYS A 25 -5.95 13.06 20.59
CA LYS A 25 -6.64 11.80 20.89
C LYS A 25 -8.17 11.91 20.89
N MET A 26 -8.72 13.08 21.26
CA MET A 26 -10.17 13.31 21.25
C MET A 26 -10.78 13.17 19.86
N ASN A 27 -10.03 13.48 18.80
CA ASN A 27 -10.48 13.34 17.41
C ASN A 27 -10.67 11.87 16.99
N TYR A 28 -10.05 10.91 17.67
CA TYR A 28 -10.22 9.46 17.44
C TYR A 28 -11.31 8.84 18.31
N TYR A 29 -11.57 9.42 19.49
CA TYR A 29 -12.69 9.04 20.35
C TYR A 29 -14.02 9.58 19.81
N PHE A 30 -14.00 10.81 19.30
CA PHE A 30 -15.18 11.53 18.82
C PHE A 30 -14.95 11.99 17.38
N PRO A 31 -15.31 11.15 16.37
CA PRO A 31 -15.11 11.48 14.95
C PRO A 31 -15.70 12.82 14.52
N ILE A 32 -16.76 13.27 15.20
CA ILE A 32 -17.39 14.58 14.97
C ILE A 32 -16.42 15.76 15.15
N LEU A 33 -15.43 15.64 16.05
CA LEU A 33 -14.43 16.70 16.25
C LEU A 33 -13.48 16.79 15.06
N LYS A 34 -13.08 15.63 14.48
CA LYS A 34 -12.21 15.57 13.30
C LYS A 34 -12.92 16.03 12.03
N TYR A 35 -14.16 15.61 11.85
CA TYR A 35 -14.93 15.81 10.61
C TYR A 35 -15.99 16.91 10.71
N HIS A 36 -15.82 17.88 11.62
CA HIS A 36 -16.79 18.95 11.87
C HIS A 36 -17.12 19.78 10.61
N GLY A 37 -16.19 19.90 9.66
CA GLY A 37 -16.41 20.57 8.37
C GLY A 37 -17.50 19.93 7.50
N ARG A 38 -17.82 18.64 7.71
CA ARG A 38 -18.89 17.94 6.96
C ARG A 38 -20.29 18.45 7.31
N TRP A 39 -20.46 19.14 8.44
CA TRP A 39 -21.71 19.82 8.75
C TRP A 39 -22.06 20.89 7.71
N GLN A 40 -21.03 21.56 7.18
CA GLN A 40 -21.18 22.62 6.18
C GLN A 40 -21.25 22.07 4.75
N ALA A 41 -20.88 20.81 4.55
CA ALA A 41 -20.89 20.15 3.24
C ALA A 41 -22.27 19.58 2.87
N GLU A 42 -23.26 19.61 3.78
CA GLU A 42 -24.63 19.11 3.59
C GLU A 42 -24.71 17.66 3.08
N ASP A 43 -23.63 16.88 3.24
CA ASP A 43 -23.47 15.51 2.73
C ASP A 43 -23.56 14.44 3.83
N LEU A 44 -23.96 14.85 5.04
CA LEU A 44 -24.07 13.96 6.18
C LEU A 44 -25.23 12.98 6.00
N THR A 45 -24.92 11.69 6.08
CA THR A 45 -25.91 10.62 6.07
C THR A 45 -26.07 10.00 7.47
N SER A 46 -27.15 9.24 7.67
CA SER A 46 -27.33 8.49 8.92
C SER A 46 -26.19 7.50 9.18
N ASP A 47 -25.50 7.02 8.14
CA ASP A 47 -24.40 6.08 8.28
C ASP A 47 -23.16 6.75 8.87
N ASP A 48 -22.94 8.04 8.58
CA ASP A 48 -21.85 8.85 9.15
C ASP A 48 -22.01 9.08 10.66
N LEU A 49 -23.26 9.16 11.13
CA LEU A 49 -23.60 9.37 12.54
C LEU A 49 -23.64 8.07 13.33
N LEU A 50 -24.07 6.98 12.70
CA LEU A 50 -24.21 5.68 13.33
C LEU A 50 -22.92 4.84 13.29
N LEU A 51 -21.87 5.36 12.64
CA LEU A 51 -20.62 4.63 12.38
C LEU A 51 -20.91 3.24 11.82
N ARG A 52 -21.94 3.14 10.97
CA ARG A 52 -22.27 1.87 10.32
C ARG A 52 -21.07 1.48 9.48
N ASP A 53 -20.53 0.32 9.81
CA ASP A 53 -19.30 -0.21 9.25
C ASP A 53 -19.50 -0.46 7.76
N LYS A 54 -19.32 0.58 6.94
CA LYS A 54 -19.18 0.43 5.50
C LYS A 54 -17.76 -0.08 5.29
N MET A 55 -17.59 -1.39 5.45
CA MET A 55 -16.46 -2.07 4.83
C MET A 55 -16.39 -1.55 3.39
N GLN A 56 -15.23 -1.01 2.98
CA GLN A 56 -15.11 -0.54 1.61
C GLN A 56 -15.42 -1.68 0.65
N ASP A 57 -16.22 -1.39 -0.37
CA ASP A 57 -16.69 -2.38 -1.35
C ASP A 57 -15.53 -3.08 -2.06
N THR A 58 -14.34 -2.46 -2.05
CA THR A 58 -13.09 -2.95 -2.65
C THR A 58 -12.11 -3.54 -1.65
N LYS A 59 -12.57 -3.94 -0.45
CA LYS A 59 -11.75 -4.63 0.58
C LYS A 59 -10.48 -3.87 0.99
N GLY A 60 -10.55 -2.54 0.97
CA GLY A 60 -9.46 -1.65 1.38
C GLY A 60 -8.64 -1.07 0.23
N PHE A 61 -8.88 -1.48 -1.03
CA PHE A 61 -8.27 -0.82 -2.18
C PHE A 61 -9.01 0.48 -2.55
N PHE A 62 -8.41 1.63 -2.24
CA PHE A 62 -9.03 2.92 -2.54
C PHE A 62 -8.77 3.35 -3.99
N VAL A 63 -9.80 3.29 -4.83
CA VAL A 63 -9.73 3.80 -6.22
C VAL A 63 -10.16 5.26 -6.25
N SER A 64 -9.18 6.16 -6.37
CA SER A 64 -9.46 7.57 -6.58
C SER A 64 -9.98 7.80 -7.99
N GLY A 65 -11.18 8.35 -8.12
CA GLY A 65 -11.79 8.63 -9.43
C GLY A 65 -10.97 9.56 -10.34
N THR A 66 -9.99 10.30 -9.80
CA THR A 66 -9.06 11.13 -10.57
C THR A 66 -7.65 10.54 -10.60
N LYS A 67 -7.01 10.39 -9.44
CA LYS A 67 -5.59 9.99 -9.37
C LYS A 67 -5.36 8.60 -9.96
N SER A 68 -6.22 7.63 -9.66
CA SER A 68 -6.01 6.25 -10.10
C SER A 68 -6.08 6.06 -11.62
N PHE A 69 -6.63 7.02 -12.36
CA PHE A 69 -6.75 6.99 -13.82
C PHE A 69 -5.87 8.03 -14.54
N GLN A 70 -5.06 8.79 -13.79
CA GLN A 70 -4.15 9.75 -14.37
C GLN A 70 -2.91 9.04 -14.92
N GLN A 71 -2.43 9.50 -16.09
CA GLN A 71 -1.20 9.03 -16.72
C GLN A 71 -0.19 10.16 -16.69
N VAL A 72 0.81 10.02 -15.82
CA VAL A 72 1.89 11.00 -15.66
C VAL A 72 3.20 10.34 -16.01
N MET A 73 3.83 10.84 -17.08
CA MET A 73 5.16 10.43 -17.50
C MET A 73 6.15 10.56 -16.33
N GLN A 74 6.86 9.47 -16.08
CA GLN A 74 7.94 9.37 -15.12
C GLN A 74 9.25 9.10 -15.87
N THR A 75 10.34 9.54 -15.28
CA THR A 75 11.66 9.03 -15.68
C THR A 75 11.85 7.67 -15.02
N PRO A 76 12.39 6.64 -15.71
CA PRO A 76 12.83 5.41 -15.06
C PRO A 76 13.74 5.73 -13.88
N PRO A 77 13.64 5.03 -12.74
CA PRO A 77 14.43 5.33 -11.57
C PRO A 77 15.92 5.23 -11.91
N GLN A 78 16.73 6.03 -11.22
CA GLN A 78 18.17 5.83 -11.26
C GLN A 78 18.49 4.51 -10.57
N TYR A 79 18.79 3.48 -11.34
CA TYR A 79 19.30 2.22 -10.80
C TYR A 79 20.67 2.50 -10.16
N TYR A 80 20.76 2.19 -8.86
CA TYR A 80 21.92 2.44 -8.03
C TYR A 80 22.14 1.20 -7.17
N ASP A 81 23.35 0.64 -7.23
CA ASP A 81 23.71 -0.59 -6.51
C ASP A 81 24.34 -0.31 -5.13
N GLY A 82 24.61 0.96 -4.81
CA GLY A 82 25.18 1.33 -3.51
C GLY A 82 24.15 1.29 -2.38
N GLU A 83 24.67 1.34 -1.16
CA GLU A 83 23.89 1.47 0.07
C GLU A 83 24.10 2.84 0.67
N GLU A 84 23.07 3.38 1.32
CA GLU A 84 23.17 4.59 2.12
C GLU A 84 22.61 4.33 3.51
N SER A 85 23.20 5.00 4.51
CA SER A 85 22.75 4.85 5.90
C SER A 85 21.29 5.25 6.07
N LEU A 86 20.56 4.42 6.80
CA LEU A 86 19.25 4.76 7.34
C LEU A 86 19.45 5.63 8.60
N SER A 87 18.42 6.35 9.03
CA SER A 87 18.47 7.01 10.34
C SER A 87 18.42 5.96 11.45
N GLU A 88 19.02 6.26 12.60
CA GLU A 88 19.04 5.36 13.77
C GLU A 88 17.62 4.92 14.17
N ASP A 89 16.65 5.84 14.15
CA ASP A 89 15.25 5.53 14.45
C ASP A 89 14.62 4.61 13.40
N THR A 90 14.95 4.76 12.12
CA THR A 90 14.44 3.90 11.05
C THR A 90 15.01 2.49 11.17
N GLU A 91 16.30 2.34 11.48
CA GLU A 91 16.93 1.03 11.68
C GLU A 91 16.32 0.32 12.89
N LYS A 92 16.16 1.01 14.03
CA LYS A 92 15.51 0.46 15.23
C LYS A 92 14.07 0.02 14.97
N LEU A 93 13.31 0.81 14.21
CA LEU A 93 11.94 0.45 13.85
C LEU A 93 11.90 -0.76 12.92
N LEU A 94 12.81 -0.85 11.96
CA LEU A 94 12.92 -2.02 11.07
C LEU A 94 13.31 -3.27 11.87
N GLU A 95 14.30 -3.18 12.76
CA GLU A 95 14.71 -4.28 13.63
C GLU A 95 13.55 -4.74 14.54
N SER A 96 12.80 -3.80 15.12
CA SER A 96 11.62 -4.14 15.92
C SER A 96 10.53 -4.82 15.10
N LEU A 97 10.35 -4.46 13.83
CA LEU A 97 9.41 -5.11 12.93
C LEU A 97 9.87 -6.54 12.60
N LEU A 98 11.15 -6.74 12.29
CA LEU A 98 11.72 -8.05 11.99
C LEU A 98 11.62 -9.00 13.19
N ASN A 99 11.98 -8.52 14.38
CA ASN A 99 11.81 -9.27 15.63
C ASN A 99 10.35 -9.63 15.92
N TYR A 100 9.40 -8.76 15.55
CA TYR A 100 7.99 -9.07 15.66
C TYR A 100 7.57 -10.15 14.66
N CYS A 101 8.03 -10.06 13.41
CA CYS A 101 7.81 -11.08 12.39
C CYS A 101 8.30 -12.46 12.86
N ASP A 102 9.43 -12.54 13.60
CA ASP A 102 9.97 -13.79 14.14
C ASP A 102 9.02 -14.46 15.16
N THR A 103 8.08 -13.72 15.74
CA THR A 103 7.07 -14.24 16.67
C THR A 103 5.81 -14.78 15.99
N LEU A 104 5.67 -14.54 14.68
CA LEU A 104 4.50 -14.96 13.92
C LEU A 104 4.63 -16.43 13.52
N ASP A 105 3.54 -17.18 13.70
CA ASP A 105 3.39 -18.51 13.10
C ASP A 105 2.90 -18.36 11.65
N ALA A 106 3.67 -17.66 10.82
CA ALA A 106 3.34 -17.35 9.43
C ALA A 106 4.61 -17.08 8.58
N GLU A 107 4.52 -17.38 7.29
CA GLU A 107 5.53 -16.96 6.32
C GLU A 107 5.38 -15.46 6.00
N VAL A 108 6.48 -14.72 6.04
CA VAL A 108 6.49 -13.27 5.79
C VAL A 108 7.28 -12.96 4.52
N LEU A 109 6.62 -12.36 3.54
CA LEU A 109 7.23 -11.79 2.34
C LEU A 109 7.25 -10.28 2.46
N PHE A 110 8.42 -9.67 2.35
CA PHE A 110 8.54 -8.23 2.18
C PHE A 110 8.44 -7.87 0.71
N VAL A 111 7.74 -6.78 0.40
CA VAL A 111 7.56 -6.31 -0.97
C VAL A 111 7.94 -4.85 -1.05
N LEU A 112 8.87 -4.52 -1.96
CA LEU A 112 9.17 -3.14 -2.29
C LEU A 112 8.45 -2.79 -3.59
N SER A 113 7.31 -2.12 -3.47
CA SER A 113 6.44 -1.75 -4.60
C SER A 113 7.13 -0.81 -5.59
N PRO A 114 6.72 -0.80 -6.87
CA PRO A 114 7.30 0.07 -7.89
C PRO A 114 7.18 1.57 -7.53
N PHE A 115 8.27 2.31 -7.68
CA PHE A 115 8.30 3.76 -7.63
C PHE A 115 9.35 4.32 -8.61
N SER A 116 9.27 5.61 -8.91
CA SER A 116 10.29 6.34 -9.65
C SER A 116 11.02 7.33 -8.75
N THR A 117 12.35 7.27 -8.75
CA THR A 117 13.17 8.32 -8.15
C THR A 117 14.47 8.50 -8.91
N GLN A 118 14.90 9.75 -9.03
CA GLN A 118 16.23 10.11 -9.54
C GLN A 118 17.20 10.40 -8.40
N ASP A 119 16.80 10.12 -7.15
CA ASP A 119 17.63 10.36 -5.98
C ASP A 119 18.39 9.06 -5.62
N PRO A 120 19.70 8.97 -5.92
CA PRO A 120 20.49 7.79 -5.59
C PRO A 120 20.58 7.57 -4.08
N VAL A 121 20.45 8.64 -3.27
CA VAL A 121 20.48 8.49 -1.81
C VAL A 121 19.23 7.76 -1.34
N LYS A 122 18.07 8.11 -1.90
CA LYS A 122 16.82 7.40 -1.63
C LYS A 122 16.91 5.93 -2.06
N MET A 123 17.46 5.65 -3.24
CA MET A 123 17.67 4.26 -3.69
C MET A 123 18.62 3.49 -2.78
N GLY A 124 19.75 4.08 -2.39
CA GLY A 124 20.70 3.42 -1.51
C GLY A 124 20.15 3.15 -0.11
N ARG A 125 19.26 4.01 0.41
CA ARG A 125 18.51 3.73 1.64
C ARG A 125 17.56 2.54 1.49
N MET A 126 16.87 2.43 0.35
CA MET A 126 16.03 1.25 0.08
C MET A 126 16.88 -0.02 -0.02
N ASN A 127 18.01 0.02 -0.73
CA ASN A 127 18.95 -1.10 -0.80
C ASN A 127 19.45 -1.51 0.57
N LYS A 128 19.79 -0.55 1.44
CA LYS A 128 20.19 -0.81 2.82
C LYS A 128 19.08 -1.53 3.60
N ALA A 129 17.84 -1.07 3.48
CA ALA A 129 16.69 -1.72 4.12
C ALA A 129 16.46 -3.15 3.60
N VAL A 130 16.51 -3.35 2.27
CA VAL A 130 16.40 -4.67 1.64
C VAL A 130 17.47 -5.61 2.20
N LYS A 131 18.73 -5.16 2.23
CA LYS A 131 19.84 -5.94 2.77
C LYS A 131 19.63 -6.34 4.23
N LEU A 132 19.18 -5.41 5.09
CA LEU A 132 18.92 -5.71 6.50
C LEU A 132 17.82 -6.77 6.66
N ILE A 133 16.76 -6.71 5.84
CA ILE A 133 15.68 -7.69 5.86
C ILE A 133 16.17 -9.08 5.40
N GLU A 134 16.96 -9.12 4.32
CA GLU A 134 17.53 -10.36 3.78
C GLU A 134 18.58 -10.98 4.71
N ASP A 135 19.44 -10.16 5.33
CA ASP A 135 20.44 -10.60 6.32
C ASP A 135 19.75 -11.17 7.58
N HIS A 136 18.53 -10.71 7.91
CA HIS A 136 17.70 -11.28 8.99
C HIS A 136 16.99 -12.58 8.58
N GLY A 137 17.07 -12.98 7.31
CA GLY A 137 16.54 -14.25 6.80
C GLY A 137 15.18 -14.16 6.10
N TYR A 138 14.65 -12.95 5.87
CA TYR A 138 13.40 -12.76 5.16
C TYR A 138 13.60 -12.58 3.66
N THR A 139 12.62 -13.01 2.87
CA THR A 139 12.62 -12.78 1.42
C THR A 139 12.07 -11.39 1.11
N VAL A 140 12.74 -10.67 0.20
CA VAL A 140 12.26 -9.39 -0.33
C VAL A 140 11.98 -9.53 -1.83
N LEU A 141 10.75 -9.25 -2.24
CA LEU A 141 10.40 -9.08 -3.64
C LEU A 141 10.54 -7.60 -4.04
N ASN A 142 11.67 -7.26 -4.64
CA ASN A 142 11.99 -5.90 -5.04
C ASN A 142 11.56 -5.59 -6.49
N PHE A 143 10.61 -4.67 -6.66
CA PHE A 143 10.11 -4.25 -7.98
C PHE A 143 10.84 -3.06 -8.60
N ASN A 144 11.90 -2.55 -7.95
CA ASN A 144 12.63 -1.36 -8.37
C ASN A 144 13.99 -1.68 -9.00
N THR A 145 14.20 -2.92 -9.43
CA THR A 145 15.35 -3.30 -10.27
C THR A 145 15.00 -3.15 -11.75
N GLU A 146 16.01 -2.91 -12.58
CA GLU A 146 15.81 -2.77 -14.03
C GLU A 146 15.24 -4.07 -14.64
N GLU A 147 15.72 -5.22 -14.18
CA GLU A 147 15.24 -6.52 -14.60
C GLU A 147 13.75 -6.69 -14.27
N MET A 148 13.34 -6.36 -13.05
CA MET A 148 11.94 -6.52 -12.64
C MET A 148 11.03 -5.55 -13.38
N ALA A 149 11.43 -4.29 -13.57
CA ALA A 149 10.66 -3.32 -14.34
C ALA A 149 10.43 -3.79 -15.79
N LYS A 150 11.45 -4.39 -16.43
CA LYS A 150 11.32 -5.03 -17.75
C LYS A 150 10.43 -6.26 -17.71
N LYS A 151 10.59 -7.12 -16.70
CA LYS A 151 9.84 -8.37 -16.55
C LYS A 151 8.33 -8.14 -16.42
N ILE A 152 7.93 -7.11 -15.66
CA ILE A 152 6.51 -6.75 -15.50
C ILE A 152 5.99 -5.83 -16.61
N GLY A 153 6.88 -5.29 -17.46
CA GLY A 153 6.52 -4.42 -18.58
C GLY A 153 6.02 -3.04 -18.15
N ILE A 154 6.70 -2.41 -17.18
CA ILE A 154 6.39 -1.03 -16.78
C ILE A 154 6.56 -0.09 -17.96
N ASN A 155 5.52 0.67 -18.24
CA ASN A 155 5.54 1.81 -19.13
C ASN A 155 5.64 3.10 -18.31
N TRP A 156 6.83 3.69 -18.27
CA TRP A 156 7.10 4.90 -17.49
C TRP A 156 6.30 6.13 -17.98
N ASP A 157 5.78 6.12 -19.20
CA ASP A 157 4.96 7.22 -19.72
C ASP A 157 3.51 7.14 -19.22
N LYS A 158 3.04 5.93 -18.85
CA LYS A 158 1.61 5.61 -18.77
C LYS A 158 1.15 4.93 -17.50
N ASP A 159 2.04 4.29 -16.74
CA ASP A 159 1.66 3.37 -15.64
C ASP A 159 1.63 4.04 -14.25
N TYR A 160 1.89 5.35 -14.18
CA TYR A 160 1.99 6.10 -12.92
C TYR A 160 1.05 7.30 -12.91
N TYR A 161 0.55 7.65 -11.72
CA TYR A 161 -0.12 8.94 -11.49
C TYR A 161 0.75 9.94 -10.75
N ASP A 162 1.77 9.46 -10.02
CA ASP A 162 2.88 10.25 -9.49
C ASP A 162 4.15 9.38 -9.39
N ASN A 163 5.25 9.95 -8.93
CA ASN A 163 6.53 9.23 -8.86
C ASN A 163 6.61 8.18 -7.74
N LYS A 164 5.61 8.06 -6.87
CA LYS A 164 5.58 7.11 -5.75
C LYS A 164 4.53 6.01 -5.96
N HIS A 165 3.59 6.21 -6.88
CA HIS A 165 2.42 5.36 -7.00
C HIS A 165 2.03 5.10 -8.46
N THR A 166 1.86 3.82 -8.77
CA THR A 166 1.28 3.37 -10.04
C THR A 166 -0.20 3.74 -10.15
N ASN A 167 -0.68 3.99 -11.35
CA ASN A 167 -2.10 4.09 -11.66
C ASN A 167 -2.73 2.71 -11.91
N ILE A 168 -3.97 2.64 -12.38
CA ILE A 168 -4.68 1.37 -12.65
C ILE A 168 -3.92 0.49 -13.65
N LEU A 169 -3.26 1.05 -14.67
CA LEU A 169 -2.49 0.26 -15.64
C LEU A 169 -1.26 -0.38 -14.98
N GLY A 170 -0.44 0.42 -14.29
CA GLY A 170 0.77 -0.05 -13.62
C GLY A 170 0.48 -1.01 -12.48
N SER A 171 -0.54 -0.70 -11.66
CA SER A 171 -0.95 -1.56 -10.56
C SER A 171 -1.45 -2.91 -11.06
N THR A 172 -2.23 -2.97 -12.14
CA THR A 172 -2.68 -4.25 -12.75
C THR A 172 -1.46 -5.13 -13.07
N LYS A 173 -0.48 -4.59 -13.81
CA LYS A 173 0.75 -5.34 -14.19
C LYS A 173 1.54 -5.82 -12.97
N TYR A 174 1.74 -4.93 -12.01
CA TYR A 174 2.46 -5.23 -10.77
C TYR A 174 1.76 -6.31 -9.95
N THR A 175 0.45 -6.19 -9.73
CA THR A 175 -0.32 -7.15 -8.91
C THR A 175 -0.50 -8.48 -9.63
N ASP A 176 -0.59 -8.51 -10.95
CA ASP A 176 -0.64 -9.76 -11.72
C ASP A 176 0.64 -10.56 -11.51
N TYR A 177 1.81 -9.90 -11.57
CA TYR A 177 3.08 -10.54 -11.26
C TYR A 177 3.15 -11.00 -9.80
N LEU A 178 2.75 -10.15 -8.84
CA LEU A 178 2.75 -10.51 -7.42
C LEU A 178 1.84 -11.71 -7.15
N ALA A 179 0.66 -11.77 -7.74
CA ALA A 179 -0.26 -12.90 -7.59
C ALA A 179 0.32 -14.20 -8.18
N GLN A 180 1.00 -14.11 -9.32
CA GLN A 180 1.71 -15.25 -9.91
C GLN A 180 2.86 -15.72 -9.02
N TYR A 181 3.65 -14.79 -8.48
CA TYR A 181 4.73 -15.10 -7.54
C TYR A 181 4.18 -15.80 -6.30
N LEU A 182 3.14 -15.23 -5.68
CA LEU A 182 2.53 -15.79 -4.48
C LEU A 182 1.99 -17.21 -4.71
N SER A 183 1.27 -17.44 -5.82
CA SER A 183 0.74 -18.77 -6.14
C SER A 183 1.81 -19.81 -6.51
N THR A 184 2.99 -19.37 -6.96
CA THR A 184 4.11 -20.27 -7.30
C THR A 184 4.96 -20.62 -6.08
N HIS A 185 5.13 -19.67 -5.17
CA HIS A 185 6.06 -19.79 -4.04
C HIS A 185 5.40 -20.19 -2.72
N TYR A 186 4.07 -20.03 -2.60
CA TYR A 186 3.33 -20.29 -1.36
C TYR A 186 2.11 -21.17 -1.62
N ASN A 187 1.76 -21.99 -0.64
CA ASN A 187 0.59 -22.87 -0.71
C ASN A 187 -0.69 -22.14 -0.27
N LEU A 188 -1.15 -21.21 -1.13
CA LEU A 188 -2.37 -20.45 -0.88
C LEU A 188 -3.60 -21.23 -1.34
N THR A 189 -4.60 -21.35 -0.46
CA THR A 189 -5.87 -21.98 -0.81
C THR A 189 -6.67 -21.09 -1.76
N ASP A 190 -7.10 -21.65 -2.89
CA ASP A 190 -8.02 -20.97 -3.79
C ASP A 190 -9.45 -21.04 -3.24
N HIS A 191 -9.98 -19.88 -2.86
CA HIS A 191 -11.33 -19.75 -2.32
C HIS A 191 -12.37 -19.31 -3.36
N ARG A 192 -12.04 -19.30 -4.66
CA ARG A 192 -13.02 -18.99 -5.71
C ARG A 192 -14.14 -20.05 -5.71
N GLY A 193 -15.38 -19.58 -5.68
CA GLY A 193 -16.57 -20.43 -5.60
C GLY A 193 -16.92 -20.90 -4.18
N ASP A 194 -16.10 -20.57 -3.17
CA ASP A 194 -16.44 -20.78 -1.77
C ASP A 194 -17.45 -19.73 -1.30
N LYS A 195 -18.61 -20.19 -0.81
CA LYS A 195 -19.69 -19.32 -0.34
C LYS A 195 -19.26 -18.46 0.84
N THR A 196 -18.32 -18.90 1.68
CA THR A 196 -17.84 -18.08 2.81
C THR A 196 -16.99 -16.90 2.34
N TYR A 197 -16.44 -16.96 1.13
CA TYR A 197 -15.63 -15.91 0.51
C TYR A 197 -16.39 -15.11 -0.56
N GLN A 198 -17.70 -15.29 -0.68
CA GLN A 198 -18.53 -14.63 -1.71
C GLN A 198 -18.34 -13.11 -1.74
N SER A 199 -18.16 -12.47 -0.58
CA SER A 199 -17.94 -11.01 -0.51
C SER A 199 -16.64 -10.53 -1.17
N TRP A 200 -15.65 -11.41 -1.39
CA TRP A 200 -14.46 -11.09 -2.17
C TRP A 200 -14.75 -11.11 -3.67
N LYS A 201 -15.60 -12.03 -4.12
CA LYS A 201 -16.06 -12.06 -5.53
C LYS A 201 -16.89 -10.83 -5.86
N GLU A 202 -17.81 -10.46 -4.98
CA GLU A 202 -18.63 -9.25 -5.14
C GLU A 202 -17.76 -7.98 -5.19
N ALA A 203 -16.76 -7.89 -4.31
CA ALA A 203 -15.80 -6.79 -4.31
C ALA A 203 -14.99 -6.70 -5.61
N TYR A 204 -14.57 -7.85 -6.14
CA TYR A 204 -13.85 -7.92 -7.40
C TYR A 204 -14.73 -7.54 -8.59
N ASP A 205 -15.98 -7.99 -8.64
CA ASP A 205 -16.93 -7.63 -9.69
C ASP A 205 -17.22 -6.13 -9.67
N TYR A 206 -17.49 -5.57 -8.48
CA TYR A 206 -17.65 -4.13 -8.30
C TYR A 206 -16.42 -3.36 -8.80
N TYR A 207 -15.22 -3.83 -8.44
CA TYR A 207 -13.98 -3.21 -8.90
C TYR A 207 -13.89 -3.21 -10.43
N LEU A 208 -14.12 -4.36 -11.08
CA LEU A 208 -14.08 -4.48 -12.54
C LEU A 208 -15.07 -3.52 -13.22
N ASP A 209 -16.31 -3.48 -12.74
CA ASP A 209 -17.34 -2.58 -13.25
C ASP A 209 -16.94 -1.12 -13.05
N TYR A 210 -16.40 -0.77 -11.89
CA TYR A 210 -15.99 0.59 -11.56
C TYR A 210 -14.85 1.11 -12.46
N ILE A 211 -13.90 0.23 -12.81
CA ILE A 211 -12.75 0.61 -13.63
C ILE A 211 -12.99 0.47 -15.13
N ALA A 212 -13.95 -0.33 -15.59
CA ALA A 212 -14.10 -0.71 -16.99
C ALA A 212 -14.11 0.48 -17.97
N GLU A 213 -15.07 1.40 -17.81
CA GLU A 213 -15.19 2.57 -18.70
C GLU A 213 -13.97 3.50 -18.58
N ARG A 214 -13.53 3.77 -17.35
CA ARG A 214 -12.43 4.72 -17.09
C ARG A 214 -11.08 4.21 -17.58
N LYS A 215 -10.80 2.91 -17.38
CA LYS A 215 -9.61 2.24 -17.90
C LYS A 215 -9.63 2.21 -19.42
N SER A 216 -10.80 1.98 -20.05
CA SER A 216 -10.92 1.99 -21.51
C SER A 216 -10.62 3.35 -22.16
N ALA A 217 -10.74 4.44 -21.39
CA ALA A 217 -10.37 5.79 -21.82
C ALA A 217 -8.87 6.10 -21.65
N MET A 218 -8.11 5.25 -20.95
CA MET A 218 -6.67 5.38 -20.78
C MET A 218 -5.94 4.86 -22.03
N GLN A 219 -4.78 5.43 -22.31
CA GLN A 219 -3.92 4.95 -23.39
C GLN A 219 -3.04 3.82 -22.85
N GLU A 220 -3.11 2.63 -23.43
CA GLU A 220 -2.21 1.49 -23.11
C GLU A 220 -0.86 1.59 -23.83
#